data_AF-A0A8H5U5L7-F1
#
_entry.id   AF-A0A8H5U5L7-F1
#
_cell.length_a   1.000
_cell.length_b   1.000
_cell.length_c   1.000
_cell.angle_alpha   90.00
_cell.angle_beta   90.00
_cell.angle_gamma   90.00
#
_symmetry.space_group_name_H-M   'P 1'
#
loop_
_entity.id
_entity.type
_entity.pdbx_description
1 polymer ?
#
loop_
_entity_poly.entity_id
_entity_poly.type
_entity_poly.pdbx_seq_one_letter_code
_entity_poly.pdbx_strand_id
1 'polypeptide(L)'
;MPYPHDPLREPALWKKYEHLSAKDRLDQLDIPQVDKDMFDAMISSFGSVPGSQCGFVEVLRWYALGCHSMAGVFERAGLCKLGKGGMTSLALSILSEYRGHLLFNTVVENIDQIGKGVTLTTKNGRRIEAKYVISTIPLNCLSDISFNPPLSPLRQEAVKAGHINQGAKIHFKLKKTEPGWFAMASGYGRSPWCFAFSDHNGNTNTNNGTYCIGFGYGGHLADPQATQDITTSFKEYIKPDADVEAYLTHDWMNDDLAKGTWSCWGPGPAMSRWLKELQTPHGRVLFASADWADGWRGFIDGAIESGVRASVSVVWLLSNEGYLLKL
;
A
#
# COMPACT_ATOMS: atom_id res chain seq x y z
N MET A 1 13.04 3.48 -18.26
CA MET A 1 12.31 2.71 -17.24
C MET A 1 13.06 2.79 -15.94
N PRO A 2 12.39 2.89 -14.77
CA PRO A 2 13.05 2.67 -13.49
C PRO A 2 13.59 1.24 -13.41
N TYR A 3 14.70 1.04 -12.70
CA TYR A 3 15.15 -0.30 -12.31
C TYR A 3 14.28 -0.74 -11.12
N PRO A 4 13.61 -1.90 -11.20
CA PRO A 4 12.55 -2.24 -10.25
C PRO A 4 13.03 -2.39 -8.81
N HIS A 5 14.27 -2.81 -8.57
CA HIS A 5 14.84 -2.96 -7.21
C HIS A 5 16.02 -2.01 -6.93
N ASP A 6 16.23 -1.02 -7.80
CA ASP A 6 17.25 0.03 -7.62
C ASP A 6 16.74 1.33 -8.27
N PRO A 7 15.64 1.89 -7.77
CA PRO A 7 14.89 2.93 -8.46
C PRO A 7 15.70 4.20 -8.73
N LEU A 8 16.66 4.50 -7.86
CA LEU A 8 17.50 5.71 -7.92
C LEU A 8 18.81 5.52 -8.70
N ARG A 9 19.03 4.34 -9.31
CA ARG A 9 20.22 4.06 -10.12
C ARG A 9 20.37 5.05 -11.27
N GLU A 10 21.57 5.62 -11.41
CA GLU A 10 21.91 6.49 -12.53
C GLU A 10 22.36 5.68 -13.76
N PRO A 11 21.96 6.10 -14.99
CA PRO A 11 21.12 7.26 -15.30
C PRO A 11 19.62 7.01 -15.02
N ALA A 12 19.02 7.84 -14.15
CA ALA A 12 17.63 7.74 -13.74
C ALA A 12 16.69 8.49 -14.70
N LEU A 13 16.63 8.04 -15.96
CA LEU A 13 15.93 8.72 -17.07
C LEU A 13 14.42 8.95 -16.82
N TRP A 14 13.81 8.23 -15.87
CA TRP A 14 12.40 8.41 -15.50
C TRP A 14 12.16 9.73 -14.75
N LYS A 15 13.17 10.31 -14.10
CA LYS A 15 13.03 11.58 -13.33
C LYS A 15 12.46 12.72 -14.17
N LYS A 16 12.81 12.78 -15.46
CA LYS A 16 12.29 13.82 -16.37
C LYS A 16 10.78 13.71 -16.62
N TYR A 17 10.16 12.57 -16.34
CA TYR A 17 8.73 12.33 -16.52
C TYR A 17 7.95 12.31 -15.19
N GLU A 18 8.63 12.50 -14.07
CA GLU A 18 8.03 12.36 -12.74
C GLU A 18 6.96 13.41 -12.44
N HIS A 19 7.02 14.56 -13.10
CA HIS A 19 6.00 15.60 -13.02
C HIS A 19 4.67 15.22 -13.71
N LEU A 20 4.64 14.16 -14.51
CA LEU A 20 3.44 13.74 -15.27
C LEU A 20 2.56 12.79 -14.46
N SER A 21 1.26 12.98 -14.56
CA SER A 21 0.29 11.93 -14.25
C SER A 21 0.25 10.88 -15.37
N ALA A 22 -0.34 9.73 -15.09
CA ALA A 22 -0.54 8.71 -16.13
C ALA A 22 -1.44 9.23 -17.26
N LYS A 23 -2.48 10.03 -16.93
CA LYS A 23 -3.34 10.67 -17.93
C LYS A 23 -2.57 11.67 -18.79
N ASP A 24 -1.70 12.51 -18.21
CA ASP A 24 -0.90 13.46 -19.00
C ASP A 24 -0.07 12.73 -20.06
N ARG A 25 0.46 11.55 -19.71
CA ARG A 25 1.21 10.73 -20.66
C ARG A 25 0.32 10.10 -21.72
N LEU A 26 -0.87 9.61 -21.36
CA LEU A 26 -1.83 9.04 -22.32
C LEU A 26 -2.32 10.09 -23.31
N ASP A 27 -2.57 11.31 -22.85
CA ASP A 27 -3.06 12.41 -23.68
C ASP A 27 -2.03 12.85 -24.74
N GLN A 28 -0.74 12.59 -24.50
CA GLN A 28 0.34 12.82 -25.48
C GLN A 28 0.44 11.75 -26.58
N LEU A 29 -0.30 10.65 -26.49
CA LEU A 29 -0.28 9.58 -27.49
C LEU A 29 -1.32 9.82 -28.58
N ASP A 30 -0.93 9.62 -29.84
CA ASP A 30 -1.83 9.64 -30.99
C ASP A 30 -2.46 8.24 -31.20
N ILE A 31 -3.35 7.87 -30.29
CA ILE A 31 -4.10 6.60 -30.30
C ILE A 31 -5.59 6.88 -30.00
N PRO A 32 -6.51 5.97 -30.38
CA PRO A 32 -7.94 6.11 -30.10
C PRO A 32 -8.25 6.39 -28.62
N GLN A 33 -9.23 7.25 -28.36
CA GLN A 33 -9.63 7.59 -26.99
C GLN A 33 -10.09 6.37 -26.19
N VAL A 34 -10.77 5.42 -26.85
CA VAL A 34 -11.21 4.17 -26.20
C VAL A 34 -10.04 3.36 -25.64
N ASP A 35 -8.89 3.33 -26.33
CA ASP A 35 -7.71 2.61 -25.85
C ASP A 35 -7.09 3.30 -24.63
N LYS A 36 -7.10 4.65 -24.62
CA LYS A 36 -6.68 5.45 -23.47
C LYS A 36 -7.58 5.21 -22.27
N ASP A 37 -8.89 5.23 -22.48
CA ASP A 37 -9.89 5.03 -21.43
C ASP A 37 -9.82 3.62 -20.84
N MET A 38 -9.64 2.61 -21.68
CA MET A 38 -9.44 1.22 -21.24
C MET A 38 -8.15 1.05 -20.44
N PHE A 39 -7.05 1.67 -20.88
CA PHE A 39 -5.80 1.63 -20.15
C PHE A 39 -5.88 2.37 -18.82
N ASP A 40 -6.53 3.55 -18.78
CA ASP A 40 -6.74 4.32 -17.56
C ASP A 40 -7.55 3.52 -16.52
N ALA A 41 -8.67 2.92 -16.96
CA ALA A 41 -9.47 2.05 -16.11
C ALA A 41 -8.65 0.86 -15.56
N MET A 42 -7.73 0.31 -16.35
CA MET A 42 -6.84 -0.77 -15.91
C MET A 42 -5.84 -0.32 -14.84
N ILE A 43 -5.15 0.81 -15.06
CA ILE A 43 -4.16 1.31 -14.10
C ILE A 43 -4.80 1.94 -12.86
N SER A 44 -6.11 2.20 -12.85
CA SER A 44 -6.83 2.61 -11.64
C SER A 44 -6.62 1.59 -10.50
N SER A 45 -6.43 0.31 -10.83
CA SER A 45 -6.11 -0.75 -9.87
C SER A 45 -4.80 -0.55 -9.10
N PHE A 46 -3.92 0.35 -9.55
CA PHE A 46 -2.61 0.57 -8.93
C PHE A 46 -2.69 1.45 -7.68
N GLY A 47 -3.75 2.25 -7.56
CA GLY A 47 -3.90 3.19 -6.45
C GLY A 47 -5.33 3.58 -6.12
N SER A 48 -6.32 2.89 -6.70
CA SER A 48 -7.75 3.21 -6.58
C SER A 48 -8.07 4.68 -6.89
N VAL A 49 -7.38 5.22 -7.90
CA VAL A 49 -7.49 6.61 -8.35
C VAL A 49 -7.49 6.65 -9.88
N PRO A 50 -8.14 7.64 -10.52
CA PRO A 50 -8.02 7.82 -11.97
C PRO A 50 -6.58 8.14 -12.38
N GLY A 51 -6.22 7.88 -13.64
CA GLY A 51 -4.85 8.11 -14.12
C GLY A 51 -4.40 9.57 -14.06
N SER A 52 -5.32 10.53 -13.92
CA SER A 52 -5.02 11.95 -13.66
C SER A 52 -4.44 12.23 -12.27
N GLN A 53 -4.62 11.30 -11.33
CA GLN A 53 -4.05 11.39 -9.98
C GLN A 53 -2.88 10.43 -9.79
N CYS A 54 -2.85 9.29 -10.49
CA CYS A 54 -1.73 8.37 -10.44
C CYS A 54 -0.48 8.97 -11.11
N GLY A 55 0.66 8.99 -10.43
CA GLY A 55 1.92 9.41 -11.02
C GLY A 55 2.34 8.46 -12.15
N PHE A 56 2.78 8.99 -13.29
CA PHE A 56 3.20 8.15 -14.42
C PHE A 56 4.36 7.22 -14.05
N VAL A 57 5.23 7.64 -13.14
CA VAL A 57 6.33 6.83 -12.64
C VAL A 57 5.84 5.60 -11.85
N GLU A 58 4.68 5.65 -11.19
CA GLU A 58 4.07 4.45 -10.58
C GLU A 58 3.75 3.41 -11.66
N VAL A 59 3.15 3.85 -12.76
CA VAL A 59 2.81 2.98 -13.89
C VAL A 59 4.07 2.33 -14.46
N LEU A 60 5.13 3.12 -14.67
CA LEU A 60 6.41 2.60 -15.15
C LEU A 60 7.05 1.59 -14.18
N ARG A 61 6.96 1.84 -12.87
CA ARG A 61 7.48 0.94 -11.83
C ARG A 61 6.74 -0.39 -11.83
N TRP A 62 5.40 -0.37 -11.79
CA TRP A 62 4.58 -1.57 -11.87
C TRP A 62 4.88 -2.35 -13.15
N TYR A 63 4.92 -1.67 -14.29
CA TYR A 63 5.25 -2.30 -15.57
C TYR A 63 6.63 -2.96 -15.58
N ALA A 64 7.66 -2.32 -14.99
CA ALA A 64 8.99 -2.91 -14.86
C ALA A 64 8.99 -4.15 -13.94
N LEU A 65 8.27 -4.11 -12.82
CA LEU A 65 8.10 -5.26 -11.91
C LEU A 65 7.32 -6.41 -12.56
N GLY A 66 6.38 -6.10 -13.44
CA GLY A 66 5.65 -7.06 -14.29
C GLY A 66 6.46 -7.59 -15.48
N CYS A 67 7.79 -7.57 -15.40
CA CYS A 67 8.70 -7.99 -16.48
C CYS A 67 8.44 -7.25 -17.81
N HIS A 68 8.15 -5.95 -17.74
CA HIS A 68 7.82 -5.13 -18.90
C HIS A 68 6.62 -5.64 -19.69
N SER A 69 5.57 -6.08 -18.99
CA SER A 69 4.28 -6.43 -19.60
C SER A 69 3.13 -6.22 -18.62
N MET A 70 1.96 -5.78 -19.11
CA MET A 70 0.76 -5.68 -18.26
C MET A 70 0.23 -7.06 -17.85
N ALA A 71 0.34 -8.07 -18.72
CA ALA A 71 0.02 -9.45 -18.37
C ALA A 71 0.87 -9.93 -17.17
N GLY A 72 2.18 -9.66 -17.19
CA GLY A 72 3.08 -10.00 -16.07
C GLY A 72 2.80 -9.19 -14.80
N VAL A 73 2.27 -7.96 -14.90
CA VAL A 73 1.76 -7.23 -13.74
C VAL A 73 0.63 -8.00 -13.08
N PHE A 74 -0.42 -8.36 -13.83
CA PHE A 74 -1.58 -9.06 -13.27
C PHE A 74 -1.25 -10.48 -12.81
N GLU A 75 -0.36 -11.18 -13.50
CA GLU A 75 0.13 -12.50 -13.08
C GLU A 75 0.74 -12.45 -11.68
N ARG A 76 1.62 -11.47 -11.44
CA ARG A 76 2.36 -11.35 -10.17
C ARG A 76 1.54 -10.71 -9.06
N ALA A 77 0.71 -9.72 -9.39
CA ALA A 77 -0.04 -8.95 -8.41
C ALA A 77 -1.40 -9.56 -8.05
N GLY A 78 -1.99 -10.40 -8.93
CA GLY A 78 -3.41 -10.75 -8.82
C GLY A 78 -3.80 -12.22 -8.99
N LEU A 79 -2.97 -13.07 -9.62
CA LEU A 79 -3.39 -14.46 -9.91
C LEU A 79 -3.21 -15.42 -8.73
N CYS A 80 -2.10 -15.29 -8.00
CA CYS A 80 -1.75 -16.21 -6.92
C CYS A 80 -2.18 -15.66 -5.57
N LYS A 81 -2.81 -16.51 -4.76
CA LYS A 81 -3.19 -16.22 -3.38
C LYS A 81 -2.69 -17.30 -2.44
N LEU A 82 -2.42 -16.90 -1.19
CA LEU A 82 -2.09 -17.87 -0.15
C LEU A 82 -3.35 -18.64 0.25
N GLY A 83 -3.29 -19.97 0.13
CA GLY A 83 -4.35 -20.87 0.62
C GLY A 83 -4.35 -20.98 2.16
N LYS A 84 -5.20 -21.87 2.70
CA LYS A 84 -5.20 -22.27 4.12
C LYS A 84 -5.25 -21.10 5.12
N GLY A 85 -6.13 -20.13 4.89
CA GLY A 85 -6.32 -18.97 5.78
C GLY A 85 -5.59 -17.69 5.34
N GLY A 86 -4.90 -17.72 4.19
CA GLY A 86 -4.41 -16.53 3.51
C GLY A 86 -3.44 -15.70 4.33
N MET A 87 -3.53 -14.38 4.19
CA MET A 87 -2.62 -13.43 4.84
C MET A 87 -2.66 -13.48 6.36
N THR A 88 -3.82 -13.77 6.95
CA THR A 88 -3.95 -13.94 8.41
C THR A 88 -3.11 -15.13 8.89
N SER A 89 -3.17 -16.26 8.18
CA SER A 89 -2.36 -17.44 8.53
C SER A 89 -0.85 -17.15 8.39
N LEU A 90 -0.44 -16.43 7.35
CA LEU A 90 0.95 -16.00 7.20
C LEU A 90 1.40 -15.14 8.39
N ALA A 91 0.65 -14.10 8.74
CA ALA A 91 0.98 -13.20 9.83
C ALA A 91 1.05 -13.94 11.18
N LEU A 92 0.09 -14.83 11.46
CA LEU A 92 0.08 -15.65 12.68
C LEU A 92 1.24 -16.64 12.72
N SER A 93 1.65 -17.19 11.58
CA SER A 93 2.81 -18.09 11.50
C SER A 93 4.09 -17.35 11.86
N ILE A 94 4.31 -16.15 11.29
CA ILE A 94 5.45 -15.29 11.64
C ILE A 94 5.41 -14.95 13.14
N LEU A 95 4.25 -14.56 13.66
CA LEU A 95 4.09 -14.24 15.09
C LEU A 95 4.40 -15.44 15.99
N SER A 96 4.03 -16.65 15.57
CA SER A 96 4.26 -17.88 16.34
C SER A 96 5.75 -18.25 16.48
N GLU A 97 6.60 -17.74 15.59
CA GLU A 97 8.06 -17.91 15.66
C GLU A 97 8.75 -16.82 16.49
N TYR A 98 8.07 -15.71 16.75
CA TYR A 98 8.62 -14.64 17.58
C TYR A 98 8.80 -15.09 19.03
N ARG A 99 9.93 -14.73 19.64
CA ARG A 99 10.30 -15.11 21.02
C ARG A 99 10.55 -13.90 21.92
N GLY A 100 10.42 -12.68 21.39
CA GLY A 100 10.56 -11.46 22.16
C GLY A 100 9.28 -11.07 22.90
N HIS A 101 9.32 -9.91 23.57
CA HIS A 101 8.15 -9.34 24.23
C HIS A 101 7.15 -8.81 23.18
N LEU A 102 5.86 -9.11 23.40
CA LEU A 102 4.75 -8.67 22.56
C LEU A 102 3.79 -7.79 23.37
N LEU A 103 3.47 -6.62 22.84
CA LEU A 103 2.54 -5.67 23.46
C LEU A 103 1.49 -5.24 22.43
N PHE A 104 0.30 -5.82 22.52
CA PHE A 104 -0.88 -5.36 21.77
C PHE A 104 -1.51 -4.15 22.46
N ASN A 105 -2.40 -3.43 21.75
CA ASN A 105 -3.11 -2.26 22.28
C ASN A 105 -2.17 -1.20 22.90
N THR A 106 -0.98 -1.05 22.32
CA THR A 106 0.10 -0.18 22.82
C THR A 106 0.47 0.81 21.72
N VAL A 107 -0.31 1.87 21.58
CA VAL A 107 -0.13 2.89 20.54
C VAL A 107 0.96 3.86 20.98
N VAL A 108 2.07 3.91 20.24
CA VAL A 108 3.17 4.87 20.45
C VAL A 108 2.68 6.27 20.04
N GLU A 109 3.07 7.27 20.83
CA GLU A 109 2.75 8.69 20.59
C GLU A 109 4.03 9.53 20.44
N ASN A 110 5.10 9.16 21.15
CA ASN A 110 6.37 9.90 21.14
C ASN A 110 7.56 8.95 21.04
N ILE A 111 8.56 9.35 20.25
CA ILE A 111 9.86 8.71 20.11
C ILE A 111 10.95 9.75 20.43
N ASP A 112 11.58 9.60 21.60
CA ASP A 112 12.70 10.43 22.04
C ASP A 112 13.99 9.61 21.96
N GLN A 113 15.04 10.15 21.34
CA GLN A 113 16.34 9.49 21.25
C GLN A 113 17.49 10.36 21.75
N ILE A 114 17.22 11.25 22.71
CA ILE A 114 18.25 12.01 23.42
C ILE A 114 19.08 11.06 24.28
N GLY A 115 20.41 11.16 24.17
CA GLY A 115 21.35 10.38 24.98
C GLY A 115 21.83 9.11 24.28
N LYS A 116 21.87 7.99 25.02
CA LYS A 116 22.49 6.72 24.57
C LYS A 116 21.50 5.69 24.03
N GLY A 117 20.23 6.03 23.87
CA GLY A 117 19.19 5.09 23.44
C GLY A 117 17.95 5.81 22.91
N VAL A 118 16.85 5.08 22.87
CA VAL A 118 15.53 5.55 22.42
C VAL A 118 14.51 5.23 23.52
N THR A 119 13.66 6.19 23.84
CA THR A 119 12.50 6.05 24.72
C THR A 119 11.23 6.26 23.91
N LEU A 120 10.39 5.23 23.88
CA LEU A 120 9.03 5.29 23.33
C LEU A 120 8.07 5.65 24.47
N THR A 121 7.20 6.64 24.23
CA THR A 121 6.06 6.91 25.11
C THR A 121 4.78 6.62 24.35
N THR A 122 3.89 5.88 24.98
CA THR A 122 2.61 5.45 24.40
C THR A 122 1.48 6.36 24.87
N LYS A 123 0.34 6.36 24.17
CA LYS A 123 -0.82 7.22 24.50
C LYS A 123 -1.35 7.03 25.93
N ASN A 124 -1.10 5.88 26.56
CA ASN A 124 -1.50 5.62 27.95
C ASN A 124 -0.40 5.93 28.98
N GLY A 125 0.70 6.58 28.56
CA GLY A 125 1.82 6.97 29.41
C GLY A 125 2.85 5.88 29.66
N ARG A 126 2.69 4.65 29.16
CA ARG A 126 3.73 3.62 29.28
C ARG A 126 4.99 4.06 28.52
N ARG A 127 6.15 3.91 29.17
CA ARG A 127 7.48 4.16 28.61
C ARG A 127 8.20 2.85 28.32
N ILE A 128 8.87 2.77 27.17
CA ILE A 128 9.66 1.61 26.73
C ILE A 128 11.02 2.12 26.26
N GLU A 129 12.10 1.55 26.80
CA GLU A 129 13.46 1.94 26.46
C GLU A 129 14.13 0.88 25.57
N ALA A 130 14.90 1.33 24.58
CA ALA A 130 15.63 0.47 23.66
C ALA A 130 16.93 1.15 23.20
N LYS A 131 17.88 0.39 22.64
CA LYS A 131 19.09 0.97 22.01
C LYS A 131 18.81 1.53 20.62
N TYR A 132 17.94 0.85 19.88
CA TYR A 132 17.50 1.16 18.52
C TYR A 132 16.02 0.81 18.39
N VAL A 133 15.34 1.46 17.46
CA VAL A 133 13.94 1.20 17.11
C VAL A 133 13.83 0.95 15.62
N ILE A 134 13.05 -0.06 15.24
CA ILE A 134 12.56 -0.21 13.87
C ILE A 134 11.13 0.33 13.85
N SER A 135 10.91 1.42 13.13
CA SER A 135 9.59 1.99 12.91
C SER A 135 8.98 1.39 11.64
N THR A 136 7.88 0.66 11.81
CA THR A 136 7.09 0.10 10.70
C THR A 136 5.77 0.83 10.48
N ILE A 137 5.70 2.09 10.91
CA ILE A 137 4.50 2.91 10.85
C ILE A 137 4.28 3.35 9.40
N PRO A 138 3.04 3.24 8.86
CA PRO A 138 2.71 3.69 7.51
C PRO A 138 3.00 5.17 7.30
N LEU A 139 3.30 5.57 6.06
CA LEU A 139 3.63 6.95 5.71
C LEU A 139 2.55 7.93 6.17
N ASN A 140 1.29 7.59 5.96
CA ASN A 140 0.15 8.44 6.31
C ASN A 140 -0.12 8.55 7.83
N CYS A 141 0.48 7.67 8.63
CA CYS A 141 0.37 7.68 10.10
C CYS A 141 1.60 8.29 10.79
N LEU A 142 2.71 8.52 10.07
CA LEU A 142 3.94 9.03 10.66
C LEU A 142 3.78 10.42 11.29
N SER A 143 2.82 11.23 10.84
CA SER A 143 2.52 12.54 11.41
C SER A 143 1.93 12.46 12.82
N ASP A 144 1.40 11.31 13.22
CA ASP A 144 0.76 11.13 14.54
C ASP A 144 1.79 10.89 15.65
N ILE A 145 3.06 10.72 15.28
CA ILE A 145 4.16 10.43 16.19
C ILE A 145 5.02 11.68 16.33
N SER A 146 5.22 12.11 17.58
CA SER A 146 6.18 13.16 17.89
C SER A 146 7.59 12.58 17.97
N PHE A 147 8.53 13.13 17.21
CA PHE A 147 9.93 12.72 17.21
C PHE A 147 10.82 13.78 17.88
N ASN A 148 11.71 13.34 18.76
CA ASN A 148 12.73 14.19 19.38
C ASN A 148 14.13 13.56 19.23
N PRO A 149 15.06 14.18 18.46
CA PRO A 149 14.90 15.41 17.68
C PRO A 149 13.88 15.26 16.55
N PRO A 150 13.33 16.37 16.03
CA PRO A 150 12.34 16.33 14.94
C PRO A 150 12.91 15.64 13.69
N LEU A 151 12.02 15.02 12.90
CA LEU A 151 12.37 14.46 11.59
C LEU A 151 12.99 15.55 10.69
N SER A 152 13.79 15.15 9.69
CA SER A 152 14.35 16.10 8.74
C SER A 152 13.23 16.90 8.03
N PRO A 153 13.49 18.15 7.59
CA PRO A 153 12.50 18.92 6.84
C PRO A 153 11.96 18.17 5.61
N LEU A 154 12.85 17.45 4.91
CA LEU A 154 12.49 16.68 3.72
C LEU A 154 11.57 15.49 4.04
N ARG A 155 11.77 14.82 5.18
CA ARG A 155 10.85 13.77 5.64
C ARG A 155 9.53 14.36 6.11
N GLN A 156 9.53 15.51 6.77
CA GLN A 156 8.29 16.20 7.18
C GLN A 156 7.45 16.58 5.96
N GLU A 157 8.08 17.04 4.86
CA GLU A 157 7.38 17.26 3.59
C GLU A 157 6.70 15.98 3.08
N ALA A 158 7.43 14.85 3.07
CA ALA A 158 6.90 13.57 2.60
C ALA A 158 5.75 13.05 3.49
N VAL A 159 5.90 13.14 4.81
CA VAL A 159 4.87 12.75 5.78
C VAL A 159 3.62 13.61 5.64
N LYS A 160 3.77 14.91 5.42
CA LYS A 160 2.65 15.82 5.18
C LYS A 160 1.94 15.52 3.85
N ALA A 161 2.68 15.15 2.81
CA ALA A 161 2.13 14.82 1.51
C ALA A 161 1.39 13.47 1.52
N GLY A 162 1.94 12.46 2.20
CA GLY A 162 1.38 11.12 2.25
C GLY A 162 1.37 10.42 0.89
N HIS A 163 0.76 9.24 0.86
CA HIS A 163 0.36 8.56 -0.36
C HIS A 163 -1.13 8.76 -0.63
N ILE A 164 -1.54 8.69 -1.90
CA ILE A 164 -2.87 9.17 -2.35
C ILE A 164 -3.96 8.09 -2.38
N ASN A 165 -3.62 6.82 -2.18
CA ASN A 165 -4.60 5.73 -2.26
C ASN A 165 -5.51 5.68 -1.03
N GLN A 166 -6.78 6.05 -1.24
CA GLN A 166 -7.85 6.02 -0.26
C GLN A 166 -9.03 5.15 -0.71
N GLY A 167 -8.79 4.17 -1.58
CA GLY A 167 -9.86 3.32 -2.13
C GLY A 167 -10.49 2.38 -1.11
N ALA A 168 -11.74 2.00 -1.37
CA ALA A 168 -12.44 0.97 -0.58
C ALA A 168 -12.10 -0.44 -1.11
N LYS A 169 -12.07 -1.44 -0.23
CA LYS A 169 -11.99 -2.86 -0.60
C LYS A 169 -13.13 -3.63 0.05
N ILE A 170 -13.99 -4.20 -0.78
CA ILE A 170 -15.24 -4.81 -0.33
C ILE A 170 -15.28 -6.26 -0.82
N HIS A 171 -15.43 -7.18 0.12
CA HIS A 171 -15.72 -8.58 -0.16
C HIS A 171 -17.22 -8.78 -0.26
N PHE A 172 -17.68 -9.49 -1.27
CA PHE A 172 -19.09 -9.81 -1.48
C PHE A 172 -19.28 -11.32 -1.51
N LYS A 173 -20.43 -11.76 -1.02
CA LYS A 173 -21.00 -13.10 -1.26
C LYS A 173 -22.24 -12.94 -2.12
N LEU A 174 -22.22 -13.50 -3.31
CA LEU A 174 -23.37 -13.59 -4.22
C LEU A 174 -24.05 -14.95 -4.02
N LYS A 175 -25.39 -14.98 -3.99
CA LYS A 175 -26.14 -16.24 -3.80
C LYS A 175 -25.90 -17.24 -4.93
N LYS A 176 -25.78 -16.75 -6.16
CA LYS A 176 -25.59 -17.58 -7.35
C LYS A 176 -24.11 -17.89 -7.55
N THR A 177 -23.82 -19.14 -7.86
CA THR A 177 -22.53 -19.55 -8.42
C THR A 177 -22.41 -19.03 -9.86
N GLU A 178 -21.35 -18.27 -10.13
CA GLU A 178 -21.08 -17.66 -11.42
C GLU A 178 -19.77 -18.18 -12.03
N PRO A 179 -19.60 -18.13 -13.36
CA PRO A 179 -18.29 -18.33 -13.98
C PRO A 179 -17.31 -17.22 -13.57
N GLY A 180 -16.02 -17.46 -13.77
CA GLY A 180 -14.99 -16.46 -13.50
C GLY A 180 -15.21 -15.17 -14.31
N TRP A 181 -15.11 -14.02 -13.67
CA TRP A 181 -15.30 -12.71 -14.29
C TRP A 181 -14.40 -11.63 -13.69
N PHE A 182 -14.13 -10.61 -14.49
CA PHE A 182 -13.40 -9.40 -14.12
C PHE A 182 -14.09 -8.20 -14.79
N ALA A 183 -14.34 -7.14 -14.03
CA ALA A 183 -15.01 -5.93 -14.47
C ALA A 183 -14.17 -4.72 -14.06
N MET A 184 -14.15 -3.70 -14.91
CA MET A 184 -13.51 -2.42 -14.66
C MET A 184 -14.48 -1.29 -14.97
N ALA A 185 -14.32 -0.15 -14.30
CA ALA A 185 -15.06 1.05 -14.62
C ALA A 185 -14.15 2.28 -14.67
N SER A 186 -14.50 3.20 -15.56
CA SER A 186 -13.74 4.43 -15.79
C SER A 186 -13.85 5.38 -14.60
N GLY A 187 -12.71 5.93 -14.18
CA GLY A 187 -12.62 6.95 -13.13
C GLY A 187 -13.09 8.35 -13.57
N TYR A 188 -13.46 8.50 -14.86
CA TYR A 188 -14.07 9.71 -15.41
C TYR A 188 -15.57 9.57 -15.60
N GLY A 189 -16.14 8.40 -15.28
CA GLY A 189 -17.56 8.13 -15.31
C GLY A 189 -18.27 8.45 -13.99
N ARG A 190 -19.48 7.92 -13.85
CA ARG A 190 -20.29 8.03 -12.62
C ARG A 190 -20.06 6.88 -11.63
N SER A 191 -19.31 5.85 -12.04
CA SER A 191 -19.08 4.67 -11.22
C SER A 191 -18.21 5.02 -10.01
N PRO A 192 -18.63 4.66 -8.78
CA PRO A 192 -17.75 4.74 -7.61
C PRO A 192 -16.70 3.62 -7.58
N TRP A 193 -16.79 2.64 -8.48
CA TRP A 193 -15.94 1.45 -8.53
C TRP A 193 -14.78 1.60 -9.51
N CYS A 194 -13.59 1.11 -9.15
CA CYS A 194 -12.46 0.94 -10.05
C CYS A 194 -12.58 -0.38 -10.82
N PHE A 195 -12.65 -1.49 -10.09
CA PHE A 195 -12.70 -2.83 -10.65
C PHE A 195 -13.27 -3.83 -9.63
N ALA A 196 -13.73 -4.97 -10.12
CA ALA A 196 -14.16 -6.09 -9.31
C ALA A 196 -13.95 -7.41 -10.04
N PHE A 197 -13.84 -8.50 -9.29
CA PHE A 197 -13.66 -9.82 -9.88
C PHE A 197 -14.18 -10.94 -8.97
N SER A 198 -14.58 -12.05 -9.60
CA SER A 198 -14.89 -13.30 -8.90
C SER A 198 -13.62 -13.90 -8.30
N ASP A 199 -13.64 -14.27 -7.03
CA ASP A 199 -12.50 -14.83 -6.32
C ASP A 199 -12.58 -16.37 -6.22
N HIS A 200 -13.70 -16.91 -5.75
CA HIS A 200 -13.94 -18.36 -5.68
C HIS A 200 -15.43 -18.68 -5.49
N ASN A 201 -15.80 -19.94 -5.73
CA ASN A 201 -17.17 -20.44 -5.61
C ASN A 201 -17.30 -21.34 -4.38
N GLY A 202 -18.23 -21.00 -3.49
CA GLY A 202 -18.51 -21.74 -2.27
C GLY A 202 -17.36 -21.81 -1.27
N ASN A 203 -17.36 -22.83 -0.40
CA ASN A 203 -16.23 -23.17 0.46
C ASN A 203 -15.64 -24.51 0.04
N THR A 204 -14.59 -24.99 0.71
CA THR A 204 -13.82 -26.20 0.30
C THR A 204 -14.66 -27.45 0.05
N ASN A 205 -15.91 -27.52 0.53
CA ASN A 205 -16.75 -28.72 0.46
C ASN A 205 -18.12 -28.51 -0.20
N THR A 206 -18.58 -27.28 -0.44
CA THR A 206 -19.87 -27.01 -1.10
C THR A 206 -19.82 -25.77 -1.97
N ASN A 207 -20.35 -25.86 -3.18
CA ASN A 207 -20.57 -24.71 -4.05
C ASN A 207 -21.84 -23.99 -3.58
N ASN A 208 -21.68 -22.87 -2.87
CA ASN A 208 -22.78 -22.12 -2.28
C ASN A 208 -22.61 -20.62 -2.56
N GLY A 209 -22.74 -20.27 -3.84
CA GLY A 209 -22.59 -18.89 -4.31
C GLY A 209 -21.16 -18.51 -4.68
N THR A 210 -21.01 -17.27 -5.15
CA THR A 210 -19.73 -16.71 -5.60
C THR A 210 -19.22 -15.72 -4.58
N TYR A 211 -17.99 -15.87 -4.13
CA TYR A 211 -17.27 -14.82 -3.42
C TYR A 211 -16.54 -13.95 -4.44
N CYS A 212 -16.71 -12.65 -4.36
CA CYS A 212 -16.04 -11.68 -5.22
C CYS A 212 -15.48 -10.50 -4.41
N ILE A 213 -14.58 -9.76 -5.02
CA ILE A 213 -13.92 -8.60 -4.42
C ILE A 213 -14.15 -7.40 -5.33
N GLY A 214 -14.58 -6.28 -4.77
CA GLY A 214 -14.70 -4.99 -5.45
C GLY A 214 -13.81 -3.93 -4.82
N PHE A 215 -13.28 -3.05 -5.65
CA PHE A 215 -12.46 -1.91 -5.25
C PHE A 215 -13.10 -0.61 -5.69
N GLY A 216 -13.25 0.33 -4.76
CA GLY A 216 -13.82 1.66 -4.97
C GLY A 216 -12.75 2.73 -5.19
N TYR A 217 -13.07 3.75 -5.99
CA TYR A 217 -12.24 4.94 -6.12
C TYR A 217 -12.13 5.66 -4.77
N GLY A 218 -10.99 6.31 -4.52
CA GLY A 218 -10.77 7.10 -3.31
C GLY A 218 -11.87 8.13 -3.05
N GLY A 219 -12.32 8.24 -1.79
CA GLY A 219 -13.43 9.12 -1.40
C GLY A 219 -14.83 8.56 -1.67
N HIS A 220 -14.93 7.35 -2.22
CA HIS A 220 -16.20 6.64 -2.40
C HIS A 220 -16.26 5.38 -1.54
N LEU A 221 -17.49 4.95 -1.20
CA LEU A 221 -17.75 3.68 -0.51
C LEU A 221 -16.98 3.53 0.82
N ALA A 222 -16.68 4.65 1.48
CA ALA A 222 -15.91 4.69 2.71
C ALA A 222 -16.71 4.22 3.92
N ASP A 223 -18.02 4.51 3.97
CA ASP A 223 -18.90 4.10 5.06
C ASP A 223 -19.24 2.60 4.99
N PRO A 224 -18.74 1.77 5.93
CA PRO A 224 -19.01 0.34 5.95
C PRO A 224 -20.48 -0.01 6.20
N GLN A 225 -21.29 0.94 6.68
CA GLN A 225 -22.71 0.74 7.00
C GLN A 225 -23.65 1.16 5.86
N ALA A 226 -23.13 1.78 4.80
CA ALA A 226 -23.88 2.25 3.64
C ALA A 226 -24.33 1.10 2.71
N THR A 227 -25.02 0.10 3.28
CA THR A 227 -25.43 -1.15 2.62
C THR A 227 -26.19 -0.92 1.32
N GLN A 228 -27.14 0.01 1.32
CA GLN A 228 -27.95 0.29 0.14
C GLN A 228 -27.10 0.86 -0.99
N ASP A 229 -26.22 1.82 -0.70
CA ASP A 229 -25.36 2.47 -1.68
C ASP A 229 -24.31 1.48 -2.24
N ILE A 230 -23.68 0.70 -1.36
CA ILE A 230 -22.69 -0.32 -1.75
C ILE A 230 -23.34 -1.35 -2.68
N THR A 231 -24.46 -1.95 -2.26
CA THR A 231 -25.07 -3.05 -3.03
C THR A 231 -25.78 -2.57 -4.29
N THR A 232 -26.41 -1.39 -4.28
CA THR A 232 -27.08 -0.83 -5.46
C THR A 232 -26.04 -0.39 -6.49
N SER A 233 -25.01 0.36 -6.09
CA SER A 233 -23.97 0.78 -7.03
C SER A 233 -23.16 -0.40 -7.56
N PHE A 234 -22.92 -1.45 -6.76
CA PHE A 234 -22.29 -2.67 -7.26
C PHE A 234 -23.12 -3.32 -8.37
N LYS A 235 -24.46 -3.38 -8.21
CA LYS A 235 -25.32 -3.88 -9.29
C LYS A 235 -25.30 -2.97 -10.51
N GLU A 236 -25.47 -1.68 -10.31
CA GLU A 236 -25.57 -0.70 -11.40
C GLU A 236 -24.30 -0.62 -12.25
N TYR A 237 -23.12 -0.62 -11.62
CA TYR A 237 -21.86 -0.30 -12.30
C TYR A 237 -20.95 -1.50 -12.56
N ILE A 238 -21.13 -2.61 -11.83
CA ILE A 238 -20.25 -3.78 -11.91
C ILE A 238 -20.99 -5.02 -12.38
N LYS A 239 -22.10 -5.37 -11.72
CA LYS A 239 -22.77 -6.64 -11.97
C LYS A 239 -24.30 -6.53 -11.84
N PRO A 240 -25.03 -6.15 -12.91
CA PRO A 240 -26.48 -5.91 -12.88
C PRO A 240 -27.31 -7.06 -12.31
N ASP A 241 -26.94 -8.29 -12.63
CA ASP A 241 -27.66 -9.49 -12.17
C ASP A 241 -27.20 -10.00 -10.79
N ALA A 242 -26.37 -9.25 -10.05
CA ALA A 242 -25.87 -9.70 -8.75
C ALA A 242 -26.99 -9.80 -7.72
N ASP A 243 -27.15 -11.00 -7.16
CA ASP A 243 -27.93 -11.23 -5.93
C ASP A 243 -26.97 -11.28 -4.74
N VAL A 244 -26.67 -10.10 -4.18
CA VAL A 244 -25.76 -9.95 -3.03
C VAL A 244 -26.44 -10.48 -1.77
N GLU A 245 -25.84 -11.52 -1.19
CA GLU A 245 -26.28 -12.12 0.08
C GLU A 245 -25.67 -11.40 1.27
N ALA A 246 -24.39 -11.05 1.16
CA ALA A 246 -23.63 -10.38 2.21
C ALA A 246 -22.44 -9.63 1.61
N TYR A 247 -21.91 -8.67 2.37
CA TYR A 247 -20.62 -8.07 2.10
C TYR A 247 -19.84 -7.85 3.41
N LEU A 248 -18.53 -7.67 3.28
CA LEU A 248 -17.63 -7.32 4.36
C LEU A 248 -16.64 -6.28 3.83
N THR A 249 -16.45 -5.20 4.59
CA THR A 249 -15.50 -4.15 4.27
C THR A 249 -14.86 -3.61 5.54
N HIS A 250 -13.71 -2.98 5.37
CA HIS A 250 -13.03 -2.22 6.41
C HIS A 250 -12.76 -0.81 5.88
N ASP A 251 -13.03 0.19 6.71
CA ASP A 251 -12.74 1.58 6.38
C ASP A 251 -11.25 1.87 6.60
N TRP A 252 -10.43 1.50 5.62
CA TRP A 252 -8.99 1.76 5.63
C TRP A 252 -8.65 3.25 5.60
N MET A 253 -9.54 4.08 5.05
CA MET A 253 -9.31 5.52 4.90
C MET A 253 -9.33 6.22 6.25
N ASN A 254 -10.31 5.88 7.10
CA ASN A 254 -10.48 6.48 8.42
C ASN A 254 -9.94 5.60 9.57
N ASP A 255 -9.26 4.50 9.27
CA ASP A 255 -8.50 3.73 10.26
C ASP A 255 -7.30 4.55 10.75
N ASP A 256 -7.30 4.92 12.03
CA ASP A 256 -6.25 5.71 12.69
C ASP A 256 -4.84 5.11 12.54
N LEU A 257 -4.72 3.80 12.29
CA LEU A 257 -3.46 3.07 12.17
C LEU A 257 -3.07 2.73 10.72
N ALA A 258 -3.86 3.13 9.73
CA ALA A 258 -3.56 2.93 8.30
C ALA A 258 -3.68 4.21 7.46
N LYS A 259 -4.78 4.97 7.63
CA LYS A 259 -5.06 6.24 6.92
C LYS A 259 -4.93 6.13 5.40
N GLY A 260 -5.37 5.00 4.84
CA GLY A 260 -5.23 4.63 3.44
C GLY A 260 -5.05 3.12 3.27
N THR A 261 -4.93 2.68 2.01
CA THR A 261 -4.74 1.26 1.69
C THR A 261 -3.27 0.94 1.37
N TRP A 262 -2.94 0.61 0.12
CA TRP A 262 -1.57 0.42 -0.32
C TRP A 262 -1.00 1.69 -0.94
N SER A 263 0.31 1.91 -0.77
CA SER A 263 0.99 3.08 -1.30
C SER A 263 0.86 3.22 -2.82
N CYS A 264 0.33 4.38 -3.23
CA CYS A 264 0.38 4.90 -4.58
C CYS A 264 0.76 6.38 -4.48
N TRP A 265 1.71 6.84 -5.27
CA TRP A 265 2.16 8.23 -5.28
C TRP A 265 1.62 8.97 -6.49
N GLY A 266 1.29 10.25 -6.28
CA GLY A 266 0.79 11.12 -7.34
C GLY A 266 1.90 11.65 -8.25
N PRO A 267 1.53 12.46 -9.26
CA PRO A 267 2.51 13.21 -10.05
C PRO A 267 3.29 14.20 -9.17
N GLY A 268 4.52 14.48 -9.58
CA GLY A 268 5.43 15.35 -8.82
C GLY A 268 6.57 14.56 -8.18
N PRO A 269 7.52 15.26 -7.55
CA PRO A 269 8.87 14.76 -7.33
C PRO A 269 8.99 13.70 -6.22
N ALA A 270 7.90 13.04 -5.83
CA ALA A 270 7.85 12.17 -4.65
C ALA A 270 8.95 11.08 -4.67
N MET A 271 9.15 10.42 -5.81
CA MET A 271 10.14 9.34 -5.96
C MET A 271 11.57 9.84 -5.96
N SER A 272 11.90 10.89 -6.70
CA SER A 272 13.27 11.43 -6.73
C SER A 272 13.63 12.24 -5.49
N ARG A 273 12.65 12.87 -4.85
CA ARG A 273 12.85 13.77 -3.71
C ARG A 273 12.76 13.06 -2.36
N TRP A 274 11.75 12.20 -2.16
CA TRP A 274 11.44 11.67 -0.82
C TRP A 274 11.90 10.24 -0.61
N LEU A 275 11.99 9.40 -1.64
CA LEU A 275 12.24 7.95 -1.46
C LEU A 275 13.51 7.68 -0.65
N LYS A 276 14.64 8.30 -1.03
CA LYS A 276 15.90 8.11 -0.32
C LYS A 276 15.82 8.58 1.14
N GLU A 277 15.14 9.70 1.36
CA GLU A 277 14.97 10.26 2.70
C GLU A 277 14.10 9.36 3.57
N LEU A 278 12.97 8.86 3.05
CA LEU A 278 12.08 7.93 3.76
C LEU A 278 12.78 6.63 4.16
N GLN A 279 13.75 6.18 3.36
CA GLN A 279 14.57 5.00 3.64
C GLN A 279 15.75 5.25 4.59
N THR A 280 16.15 6.51 4.78
CA THR A 280 17.34 6.85 5.58
C THR A 280 17.05 6.75 7.08
N PRO A 281 17.94 6.18 7.91
CA PRO A 281 17.75 6.20 9.37
C PRO A 281 17.65 7.62 9.94
N HIS A 282 16.87 7.78 11.00
CA HIS A 282 16.85 8.99 11.84
C HIS A 282 17.58 8.71 13.14
N GLY A 283 18.91 8.84 13.12
CA GLY A 283 19.74 8.43 14.26
C GLY A 283 19.57 6.95 14.57
N ARG A 284 19.00 6.65 15.74
CA ARG A 284 18.74 5.30 16.26
C ARG A 284 17.37 4.73 15.86
N VAL A 285 16.59 5.48 15.08
CA VAL A 285 15.32 5.02 14.50
C VAL A 285 15.53 4.62 13.05
N LEU A 286 15.40 3.32 12.76
CA LEU A 286 15.44 2.79 11.40
C LEU A 286 14.00 2.61 10.90
N PHE A 287 13.74 2.98 9.64
CA PHE A 287 12.41 2.94 9.06
C PHE A 287 12.26 1.74 8.12
N ALA A 288 11.14 1.04 8.24
CA ALA A 288 10.78 -0.09 7.37
C ALA A 288 9.29 -0.06 7.05
N SER A 289 8.91 0.30 5.83
CA SER A 289 7.52 0.22 5.38
C SER A 289 7.46 -0.25 3.94
N ALA A 290 6.37 -0.93 3.59
CA ALA A 290 6.00 -1.16 2.21
C ALA A 290 5.84 0.14 1.42
N ASP A 291 5.60 1.27 2.07
CA ASP A 291 5.28 2.54 1.42
C ASP A 291 6.47 3.23 0.77
N TRP A 292 7.69 2.77 1.05
CA TRP A 292 8.94 3.28 0.46
C TRP A 292 9.94 2.14 0.16
N ALA A 293 9.44 0.92 -0.05
CA ALA A 293 10.25 -0.18 -0.56
C ALA A 293 10.77 0.12 -1.98
N ASP A 294 11.88 -0.51 -2.38
CA ASP A 294 12.43 -0.32 -3.72
C ASP A 294 11.61 -1.08 -4.77
N GLY A 295 11.33 -2.35 -4.50
CA GLY A 295 10.61 -3.27 -5.38
C GLY A 295 9.10 -3.06 -5.39
N TRP A 296 8.40 -4.06 -4.85
CA TRP A 296 6.95 -4.07 -4.74
C TRP A 296 6.45 -3.13 -3.62
N ARG A 297 6.72 -1.83 -3.77
CA ARG A 297 6.18 -0.77 -2.92
C ARG A 297 4.65 -0.77 -2.94
N GLY A 298 4.06 -0.72 -1.75
CA GLY A 298 2.63 -0.90 -1.49
C GLY A 298 2.21 -2.36 -1.31
N PHE A 299 3.12 -3.33 -1.43
CA PHE A 299 2.81 -4.75 -1.28
C PHE A 299 3.48 -5.35 -0.06
N ILE A 300 2.97 -6.53 0.34
CA ILE A 300 3.55 -7.37 1.40
C ILE A 300 5.02 -7.71 1.10
N ASP A 301 5.38 -7.95 -0.16
CA ASP A 301 6.77 -8.21 -0.54
C ASP A 301 7.69 -7.01 -0.19
N GLY A 302 7.23 -5.77 -0.44
CA GLY A 302 7.93 -4.56 0.00
C GLY A 302 8.00 -4.40 1.53
N ALA A 303 6.97 -4.84 2.26
CA ALA A 303 7.00 -4.88 3.72
C ALA A 303 8.08 -5.85 4.24
N ILE A 304 8.17 -7.05 3.64
CA ILE A 304 9.19 -8.05 3.97
C ILE A 304 10.58 -7.54 3.60
N GLU A 305 10.74 -6.99 2.39
CA GLU A 305 11.99 -6.39 1.90
C GLU A 305 12.53 -5.36 2.90
N SER A 306 11.71 -4.37 3.25
CA SER A 306 12.11 -3.28 4.14
C SER A 306 12.34 -3.77 5.58
N GLY A 307 11.50 -4.67 6.09
CA GLY A 307 11.62 -5.23 7.44
C GLY A 307 12.90 -6.06 7.63
N VAL A 308 13.25 -6.90 6.65
CA VAL A 308 14.50 -7.69 6.66
C VAL A 308 15.71 -6.77 6.64
N ARG A 309 15.74 -5.77 5.75
CA ARG A 309 16.86 -4.82 5.67
C ARG A 309 17.06 -4.06 6.98
N ALA A 310 16.00 -3.47 7.54
CA ALA A 310 16.10 -2.73 8.79
C ALA A 310 16.58 -3.62 9.95
N SER A 311 16.11 -4.87 10.00
CA SER A 311 16.51 -5.85 11.01
C SER A 311 18.00 -6.20 10.90
N VAL A 312 18.49 -6.48 9.69
CA VAL A 312 19.93 -6.71 9.44
C VAL A 312 20.77 -5.49 9.81
N SER A 313 20.31 -4.28 9.47
CA SER A 313 20.99 -3.04 9.85
C SER A 313 21.07 -2.87 11.37
N VAL A 314 19.98 -3.13 12.11
CA VAL A 314 20.00 -3.07 13.59
C VAL A 314 20.96 -4.10 14.19
N VAL A 315 20.95 -5.34 13.70
CA VAL A 315 21.89 -6.39 14.17
C VAL A 315 23.34 -5.97 13.95
N TRP A 316 23.64 -5.40 12.78
CA TRP A 316 24.96 -4.88 12.48
C TRP A 316 25.34 -3.72 13.41
N LEU A 317 24.45 -2.74 13.61
CA LEU A 317 24.68 -1.59 14.50
C LEU A 317 24.93 -2.03 15.94
N LEU A 318 24.10 -2.94 16.47
CA LEU A 318 24.25 -3.48 17.83
C LEU A 318 25.58 -4.22 18.03
N SER A 319 26.07 -4.90 16.99
CA SER A 319 27.35 -5.62 17.04
C SER A 319 28.56 -4.67 16.98
N ASN A 320 28.41 -3.49 16.37
CA ASN A 320 29.50 -2.55 16.12
C ASN A 320 29.51 -1.31 17.04
N GLU A 321 28.47 -1.07 17.85
CA GLU A 321 28.49 -0.01 18.88
C GLU A 321 29.68 -0.15 19.85
N GLY A 322 30.11 -1.39 20.12
CA GLY A 322 31.29 -1.66 20.96
C GLY A 322 32.64 -1.32 20.32
N TYR A 323 32.70 -1.19 18.99
CA TYR A 323 33.91 -0.82 18.25
C TYR A 323 34.07 0.70 18.13
N LEU A 324 32.98 1.45 17.96
CA LEU A 324 33.01 2.90 17.85
C LEU A 324 33.26 3.63 19.19
N LEU A 325 33.00 2.99 20.32
CA LEU A 325 33.32 3.52 21.66
C LEU A 325 34.77 3.23 22.13
N LYS A 326 35.55 2.51 21.31
CA LYS A 326 36.95 2.13 21.61
C LYS A 326 37.99 2.90 20.75
N LEU A 327 37.53 3.84 19.93
CA LEU A 327 38.34 4.83 19.21
C LEU A 327 38.09 6.21 19.82
#